data_AF-A0A7Y3PB00-F1
#
_entry.id   AF-A0A7Y3PB00-F1
#
_cell.length_a   1.000
_cell.length_b   1.000
_cell.length_c   1.000
_cell.angle_alpha   90.00
_cell.angle_beta   90.00
_cell.angle_gamma   90.00
#
_symmetry.space_group_name_H-M   'P 1'
#
loop_
_entity.id
_entity.type
_entity.pdbx_description
1 polymer ?
#
loop_
_entity_poly.entity_id
_entity_poly.type
_entity_poly.pdbx_seq_one_letter_code
_entity_poly.pdbx_strand_id
1 'polypeptide(L)'
;MSDASEPKKDTAPSAAPAPTPVPAAAPVPAAVGAAAPTAPTTATAAPKPVAKPAPVKVPLPDPVLNRKDGRLLEDRFATWPQPIFDSKWSRPSYRLGAVLLAGIFFGFAALGLVVGELSKWGDLAYGLLGRLVDFAGPRLLGHPLPAATTDVVWIAIKVLIVLHVILLNGLWSIWWERKISAHIQSRVGPTYAGSPKGWNFHGWAQTAIDGIKLLLKEDITPAAADAPVHALAPAIVLVPCVIAFAPVLFGRELAAASLDIGTLYIFAFAGISVIGVVMAGWASGNKYSLLGGLRAAAQIVSYELPRGFSIVPVLMFAGSLDLAVIAKAQEGYWWGVVPRWFVFYPVVGQLAFAIFLIASIAETNRVPFDIPEAESELVGGFHTEYSGMKWSIFFLTEYGYVLLGSFLLATFFLGGGASPFNFAPFTMIPSWLWMLGKAMLMMFTFLWVRWTLPRFRVDQLMDFCWKFLLPWSFANIAIAGLYLAFRLK
;
A
#
# COMPACT_ATOMS: atom_id res chain seq x y z
N MET A 1 -93.94 2.65 -3.71
CA MET A 1 -93.10 2.89 -4.89
C MET A 1 -91.65 2.75 -4.46
N SER A 2 -91.01 1.65 -4.94
CA SER A 2 -89.60 1.53 -5.37
C SER A 2 -88.50 2.28 -4.60
N ASP A 3 -87.34 1.74 -4.27
CA ASP A 3 -86.74 0.41 -4.41
C ASP A 3 -85.40 0.44 -3.64
N ALA A 4 -84.91 -0.73 -3.26
CA ALA A 4 -83.51 -1.10 -3.04
C ALA A 4 -82.56 -0.22 -2.18
N SER A 5 -82.20 -0.70 -0.99
CA SER A 5 -80.95 -1.46 -0.76
C SER A 5 -80.79 -1.79 0.74
N GLU A 6 -80.96 -3.07 1.06
CA GLU A 6 -80.96 -3.62 2.43
C GLU A 6 -79.57 -3.65 3.10
N PRO A 7 -79.50 -3.43 4.42
CA PRO A 7 -78.32 -3.69 5.24
C PRO A 7 -78.42 -5.08 5.90
N LYS A 8 -77.39 -5.91 5.79
CA LYS A 8 -77.31 -7.19 6.52
C LYS A 8 -76.30 -7.10 7.67
N LYS A 9 -76.84 -7.23 8.88
CA LYS A 9 -76.17 -7.34 10.17
C LYS A 9 -75.72 -8.79 10.42
N ASP A 10 -74.62 -8.90 11.16
CA ASP A 10 -74.24 -10.00 12.05
C ASP A 10 -73.79 -11.36 11.46
N THR A 11 -72.48 -11.50 11.21
CA THR A 11 -71.71 -12.73 11.53
C THR A 11 -70.22 -12.40 11.73
N ALA A 12 -69.64 -12.92 12.82
CA ALA A 12 -68.28 -12.72 13.33
C ALA A 12 -67.18 -13.35 12.41
N PRO A 13 -65.87 -13.07 12.66
CA PRO A 13 -64.84 -13.10 11.62
C PRO A 13 -64.35 -14.50 11.24
N SER A 14 -64.13 -14.69 9.93
CA SER A 14 -63.47 -15.85 9.32
C SER A 14 -61.98 -15.87 9.68
N ALA A 15 -61.57 -16.91 10.41
CA ALA A 15 -60.18 -17.21 10.75
C ALA A 15 -59.57 -18.17 9.73
N ALA A 16 -58.26 -18.03 9.52
CA ALA A 16 -57.42 -18.80 8.60
C ALA A 16 -57.56 -20.34 8.75
N PRO A 17 -57.36 -21.12 7.66
CA PRO A 17 -57.33 -22.57 7.75
C PRO A 17 -56.06 -23.07 8.46
N ALA A 18 -56.25 -23.90 9.48
CA ALA A 18 -55.22 -24.50 10.33
C ALA A 18 -54.45 -25.66 9.63
N PRO A 19 -53.19 -25.93 10.04
CA PRO A 19 -52.35 -26.98 9.47
C PRO A 19 -52.71 -28.39 9.94
N THR A 20 -52.50 -29.39 9.08
CA THR A 20 -52.66 -30.82 9.36
C THR A 20 -51.56 -31.36 10.30
N PRO A 21 -51.85 -32.35 11.17
CA PRO A 21 -50.91 -32.82 12.19
C PRO A 21 -49.94 -33.89 11.65
N VAL A 22 -48.66 -33.75 12.00
CA VAL A 22 -47.61 -34.78 11.85
C VAL A 22 -47.61 -35.65 13.12
N PRO A 23 -47.64 -37.00 13.03
CA PRO A 23 -47.55 -37.84 14.22
C PRO A 23 -46.09 -37.95 14.70
N ALA A 24 -45.90 -37.71 16.00
CA ALA A 24 -44.62 -37.85 16.71
C ALA A 24 -44.33 -39.31 17.08
N ALA A 25 -43.09 -39.76 16.91
CA ALA A 25 -42.60 -41.02 17.47
C ALA A 25 -41.61 -40.74 18.60
N ALA A 26 -41.92 -41.31 19.77
CA ALA A 26 -41.24 -41.17 21.06
C ALA A 26 -40.09 -42.21 21.22
N PRO A 27 -39.22 -42.08 22.26
CA PRO A 27 -37.86 -42.62 22.31
C PRO A 27 -37.72 -43.89 23.17
N VAL A 28 -36.79 -44.80 22.87
CA VAL A 28 -36.35 -45.89 23.79
C VAL A 28 -34.95 -46.45 23.42
N PRO A 29 -34.26 -47.27 24.24
CA PRO A 29 -33.20 -46.90 25.19
C PRO A 29 -31.83 -47.57 24.90
N ALA A 30 -30.85 -47.34 25.77
CA ALA A 30 -29.56 -48.02 25.77
C ALA A 30 -29.63 -49.47 26.31
N ALA A 31 -28.93 -50.43 25.68
CA ALA A 31 -28.13 -51.46 26.36
C ALA A 31 -27.35 -52.37 25.38
N VAL A 32 -26.07 -52.54 25.75
CA VAL A 32 -25.03 -53.48 25.34
C VAL A 32 -25.51 -54.94 25.24
N GLY A 33 -24.99 -55.72 24.26
CA GLY A 33 -24.89 -57.18 24.40
C GLY A 33 -24.82 -58.04 23.12
N ALA A 34 -23.58 -58.34 22.72
CA ALA A 34 -23.12 -59.61 22.14
C ALA A 34 -23.39 -60.03 20.67
N ALA A 35 -22.28 -60.49 20.08
CA ALA A 35 -22.08 -61.48 19.01
C ALA A 35 -22.26 -61.04 17.53
N ALA A 36 -21.12 -60.89 16.87
CA ALA A 36 -20.98 -60.76 15.43
C ALA A 36 -21.22 -62.08 14.69
N PRO A 37 -21.89 -62.07 13.51
CA PRO A 37 -21.68 -63.06 12.48
C PRO A 37 -20.76 -62.50 11.38
N THR A 38 -19.77 -63.31 11.05
CA THR A 38 -18.73 -63.18 10.02
C THR A 38 -19.28 -62.81 8.64
N ALA A 39 -18.79 -61.70 8.07
CA ALA A 39 -18.99 -61.32 6.68
C ALA A 39 -17.93 -62.00 5.77
N PRO A 40 -18.28 -62.38 4.53
CA PRO A 40 -17.35 -63.01 3.60
C PRO A 40 -16.25 -62.03 3.17
N THR A 41 -15.00 -62.48 3.28
CA THR A 41 -13.80 -61.76 2.87
C THR A 41 -13.67 -61.83 1.35
N THR A 42 -14.13 -60.80 0.65
CA THR A 42 -13.59 -60.42 -0.66
C THR A 42 -13.11 -58.99 -0.56
N ALA A 43 -11.79 -58.82 -0.47
CA ALA A 43 -11.14 -57.53 -0.41
C ALA A 43 -11.30 -56.81 -1.76
N THR A 44 -12.28 -55.93 -1.87
CA THR A 44 -12.40 -54.99 -2.99
C THR A 44 -11.45 -53.83 -2.72
N ALA A 45 -10.33 -53.81 -3.44
CA ALA A 45 -9.31 -52.76 -3.37
C ALA A 45 -9.92 -51.38 -3.67
N ALA A 46 -9.49 -50.37 -2.91
CA ALA A 46 -9.85 -48.97 -3.12
C ALA A 46 -9.54 -48.53 -4.58
N PRO A 47 -10.38 -47.69 -5.21
CA PRO A 47 -10.12 -47.22 -6.56
C PRO A 47 -8.83 -46.38 -6.60
N LYS A 48 -7.87 -46.80 -7.44
CA LYS A 48 -6.63 -46.07 -7.69
C LYS A 48 -6.93 -44.67 -8.28
N PRO A 49 -6.13 -43.64 -7.98
CA PRO A 49 -6.26 -42.32 -8.58
C PRO A 49 -6.14 -42.42 -10.10
N VAL A 50 -7.06 -41.76 -10.82
CA VAL A 50 -7.07 -41.69 -12.27
C VAL A 50 -5.77 -41.05 -12.74
N ALA A 51 -4.98 -41.79 -13.51
CA ALA A 51 -3.76 -41.27 -14.12
C ALA A 51 -4.10 -40.12 -15.08
N LYS A 52 -3.38 -39.00 -14.97
CA LYS A 52 -3.44 -37.91 -15.95
C LYS A 52 -3.26 -38.50 -17.36
N PRO A 53 -4.09 -38.11 -18.35
CA PRO A 53 -3.90 -38.56 -19.71
C PRO A 53 -2.51 -38.15 -20.19
N ALA A 54 -1.78 -39.10 -20.79
CA ALA A 54 -0.46 -38.84 -21.35
C ALA A 54 -0.56 -37.72 -22.40
N PRO A 55 0.45 -36.82 -22.50
CA PRO A 55 0.45 -35.77 -23.50
C PRO A 55 0.36 -36.39 -24.89
N VAL A 56 -0.59 -35.91 -25.69
CA VAL A 56 -0.70 -36.27 -27.11
C VAL A 56 0.60 -35.87 -27.80
N LYS A 57 1.43 -36.85 -28.16
CA LYS A 57 2.58 -36.62 -29.02
C LYS A 57 2.07 -36.32 -30.42
N VAL A 58 1.98 -35.03 -30.76
CA VAL A 58 1.83 -34.60 -32.15
C VAL A 58 3.11 -35.00 -32.89
N PRO A 59 3.07 -35.89 -33.90
CA PRO A 59 4.26 -36.22 -34.67
C PRO A 59 4.72 -34.97 -35.42
N LEU A 60 5.88 -34.46 -35.04
CA LEU A 60 6.52 -33.37 -35.76
C LEU A 60 6.96 -33.90 -37.13
N PRO A 61 6.70 -33.19 -38.24
CA PRO A 61 7.20 -33.59 -39.55
C PRO A 61 8.73 -33.58 -39.57
N ASP A 62 9.32 -34.55 -40.28
CA ASP A 62 10.77 -34.71 -40.38
C ASP A 62 11.44 -33.45 -40.96
N PRO A 63 12.63 -33.07 -40.46
CA PRO A 63 13.32 -31.87 -40.89
C PRO A 63 13.77 -31.98 -42.36
N VAL A 64 13.37 -31.02 -43.19
CA VAL A 64 13.85 -30.91 -44.57
C VAL A 64 15.24 -30.28 -44.55
N LEU A 65 16.27 -31.10 -44.81
CA LEU A 65 17.67 -30.68 -44.85
C LEU A 65 18.05 -30.14 -46.25
N ASN A 66 18.84 -29.06 -46.30
CA ASN A 66 19.47 -28.65 -47.56
C ASN A 66 20.60 -29.64 -47.90
N ARG A 67 20.42 -30.43 -48.98
CA ARG A 67 21.33 -31.51 -49.38
C ARG A 67 22.76 -31.06 -49.72
N LYS A 68 23.04 -29.76 -49.91
CA LYS A 68 24.39 -29.27 -50.22
C LYS A 68 25.24 -28.87 -49.01
N ASP A 69 24.62 -28.33 -47.96
CA ASP A 69 25.36 -27.69 -46.85
C ASP A 69 25.11 -28.33 -45.47
N GLY A 70 24.27 -29.37 -45.38
CA GLY A 70 23.97 -30.06 -44.12
C GLY A 70 23.26 -29.20 -43.07
N ARG A 71 22.85 -27.98 -43.43
CA ARG A 71 22.10 -27.05 -42.57
C ARG A 71 20.59 -27.19 -42.80
N LEU A 72 19.83 -27.07 -41.72
CA LEU A 72 18.36 -27.08 -41.71
C LEU A 72 17.83 -25.88 -42.52
N LEU A 73 16.86 -26.11 -43.41
CA LEU A 73 16.24 -25.04 -44.21
C LEU A 73 15.35 -24.11 -43.37
N GLU A 74 14.89 -24.57 -42.21
CA GLU A 74 14.17 -23.75 -41.22
C GLU A 74 14.56 -24.20 -39.80
N ASP A 75 15.25 -23.31 -39.08
CA ASP A 75 15.61 -23.50 -37.67
C ASP A 75 14.38 -23.27 -36.77
N ARG A 76 13.44 -24.22 -36.77
CA ARG A 76 12.19 -24.15 -35.99
C ARG A 76 12.33 -24.55 -34.52
N PHE A 77 13.54 -24.83 -34.03
CA PHE A 77 13.82 -25.04 -32.60
C PHE A 77 14.55 -23.86 -31.94
N ALA A 78 14.76 -22.77 -32.67
CA ALA A 78 15.12 -21.46 -32.14
C ALA A 78 13.94 -20.69 -31.48
N THR A 79 12.86 -21.38 -31.09
CA THR A 79 11.65 -20.76 -30.51
C THR A 79 11.72 -20.63 -28.97
N TRP A 80 12.86 -20.18 -28.44
CA TRP A 80 12.80 -19.07 -27.50
C TRP A 80 12.94 -17.82 -28.36
N PRO A 81 11.99 -16.87 -28.37
CA PRO A 81 12.09 -15.72 -29.24
C PRO A 81 13.20 -14.77 -28.74
N GLN A 82 14.44 -15.07 -29.10
CA GLN A 82 15.58 -14.16 -29.06
C GLN A 82 15.43 -12.92 -29.98
N PRO A 83 14.50 -12.82 -30.97
CA PRO A 83 14.32 -11.57 -31.72
C PRO A 83 13.70 -10.41 -30.92
N ILE A 84 13.05 -10.66 -29.77
CA ILE A 84 12.47 -9.58 -28.96
C ILE A 84 13.57 -8.69 -28.35
N PHE A 85 14.65 -9.31 -27.87
CA PHE A 85 15.80 -8.63 -27.27
C PHE A 85 16.87 -8.21 -28.29
N ASP A 86 16.72 -8.62 -29.55
CA ASP A 86 17.54 -8.16 -30.67
C ASP A 86 16.79 -7.19 -31.60
N SER A 87 15.63 -6.69 -31.17
CA SER A 87 14.99 -5.57 -31.83
C SER A 87 15.86 -4.32 -31.67
N LYS A 88 16.02 -3.53 -32.75
CA LYS A 88 16.67 -2.20 -32.74
C LYS A 88 16.11 -1.26 -31.66
N TRP A 89 14.96 -1.58 -31.06
CA TRP A 89 14.27 -0.82 -30.03
C TRP A 89 14.60 -1.25 -28.59
N SER A 90 14.97 -2.51 -28.35
CA SER A 90 15.20 -3.05 -27.00
C SER A 90 16.53 -2.59 -26.37
N ARG A 91 17.66 -2.68 -27.09
CA ARG A 91 18.98 -2.28 -26.57
C ARG A 91 19.07 -0.77 -26.26
N PRO A 92 18.53 0.14 -27.09
CA PRO A 92 18.45 1.55 -26.73
C PRO A 92 17.49 1.78 -25.56
N SER A 93 16.39 1.02 -25.43
CA SER A 93 15.42 1.21 -24.34
C SER A 93 15.98 0.98 -22.94
N TYR A 94 16.99 0.11 -22.76
CA TYR A 94 17.66 -0.05 -21.47
C TYR A 94 18.61 1.11 -21.14
N ARG A 95 19.35 1.62 -22.14
CA ARG A 95 20.21 2.80 -21.98
C ARG A 95 19.39 4.08 -21.81
N LEU A 96 18.32 4.23 -22.58
CA LEU A 96 17.33 5.29 -22.43
C LEU A 96 16.52 5.14 -21.15
N GLY A 97 16.27 3.92 -20.65
CA GLY A 97 15.61 3.68 -19.37
C GLY A 97 16.44 4.14 -18.17
N ALA A 98 17.77 4.00 -18.23
CA ALA A 98 18.68 4.60 -17.25
C ALA A 98 18.71 6.14 -17.37
N VAL A 99 18.72 6.68 -18.60
CA VAL A 99 18.59 8.13 -18.85
C VAL A 99 17.20 8.66 -18.46
N LEU A 100 16.16 7.82 -18.49
CA LEU A 100 14.79 8.13 -18.08
C LEU A 100 14.68 8.11 -16.56
N LEU A 101 15.26 7.13 -15.86
CA LEU A 101 15.41 7.17 -14.40
C LEU A 101 16.12 8.44 -13.95
N ALA A 102 17.20 8.83 -14.65
CA ALA A 102 17.87 10.11 -14.43
C ALA A 102 16.96 11.31 -14.77
N GLY A 103 16.28 11.30 -15.92
CA GLY A 103 15.38 12.36 -16.38
C GLY A 103 14.11 12.53 -15.53
N ILE A 104 13.64 11.47 -14.90
CA ILE A 104 12.57 11.45 -13.91
C ILE A 104 13.11 11.99 -12.58
N PHE A 105 14.32 11.59 -12.17
CA PHE A 105 15.01 12.22 -11.05
C PHE A 105 15.14 13.73 -11.27
N PHE A 106 15.45 14.17 -12.50
CA PHE A 106 15.50 15.58 -12.90
C PHE A 106 14.12 16.24 -13.05
N GLY A 107 13.08 15.49 -13.44
CA GLY A 107 11.70 15.98 -13.53
C GLY A 107 11.09 16.20 -12.14
N PHE A 108 11.36 15.31 -11.20
CA PHE A 108 11.10 15.50 -9.78
C PHE A 108 12.04 16.56 -9.18
N ALA A 109 13.29 16.67 -9.64
CA ALA A 109 14.20 17.79 -9.32
C ALA A 109 13.67 19.15 -9.81
N ALA A 110 12.94 19.17 -10.91
CA ALA A 110 12.28 20.37 -11.44
C ALA A 110 10.99 20.66 -10.68
N LEU A 111 10.17 19.64 -10.41
CA LEU A 111 8.94 19.78 -9.63
C LEU A 111 9.24 20.27 -8.22
N GLY A 112 10.23 19.70 -7.54
CA GLY A 112 10.60 20.23 -6.25
C GLY A 112 11.52 21.45 -6.28
N LEU A 113 12.09 21.86 -7.42
CA LEU A 113 12.65 23.21 -7.55
C LEU A 113 11.50 24.21 -7.43
N VAL A 114 10.35 23.89 -8.04
CA VAL A 114 9.10 24.63 -7.88
C VAL A 114 8.56 24.52 -6.44
N VAL A 115 8.55 23.33 -5.81
CA VAL A 115 8.06 23.12 -4.42
C VAL A 115 9.02 23.68 -3.35
N GLY A 116 10.33 23.64 -3.59
CA GLY A 116 11.36 24.14 -2.68
C GLY A 116 11.46 25.66 -2.69
N GLU A 117 11.31 26.28 -3.87
CA GLU A 117 11.07 27.72 -3.99
C GLU A 117 9.74 28.12 -3.32
N LEU A 118 8.68 27.32 -3.47
CA LEU A 118 7.35 27.56 -2.87
C LEU A 118 7.37 27.75 -1.34
N SER A 119 8.38 27.24 -0.62
CA SER A 119 8.50 27.50 0.83
C SER A 119 8.87 28.94 1.16
N LYS A 120 9.76 29.55 0.36
CA LYS A 120 10.12 30.97 0.47
C LYS A 120 8.94 31.86 0.07
N TRP A 121 8.10 31.36 -0.84
CA TRP A 121 6.84 31.98 -1.22
C TRP A 121 5.70 31.66 -0.24
N GLY A 122 5.88 30.76 0.72
CA GLY A 122 4.82 30.34 1.64
C GLY A 122 4.35 31.48 2.52
N ASP A 123 5.28 32.21 3.13
CA ASP A 123 4.98 33.38 3.96
C ASP A 123 4.42 34.54 3.13
N LEU A 124 4.91 34.69 1.88
CA LEU A 124 4.41 35.70 0.95
C LEU A 124 2.99 35.37 0.48
N ALA A 125 2.72 34.09 0.17
CA ALA A 125 1.40 33.59 -0.21
C ALA A 125 0.43 33.67 0.95
N TYR A 126 0.85 33.34 2.17
CA TYR A 126 0.07 33.52 3.39
C TYR A 126 -0.26 35.00 3.63
N GLY A 127 0.73 35.88 3.50
CA GLY A 127 0.53 37.33 3.61
C GLY A 127 -0.37 37.90 2.51
N LEU A 128 -0.28 37.39 1.29
CA LEU A 128 -1.14 37.77 0.17
C LEU A 128 -2.57 37.24 0.34
N LEU A 129 -2.71 36.00 0.85
CA LEU A 129 -3.99 35.40 1.21
C LEU A 129 -4.67 36.21 2.31
N GLY A 130 -3.96 36.58 3.38
CA GLY A 130 -4.47 37.45 4.43
C GLY A 130 -4.98 38.77 3.87
N ARG A 131 -4.19 39.43 3.01
CA ARG A 131 -4.63 40.65 2.32
C ARG A 131 -5.85 40.44 1.43
N LEU A 132 -5.98 39.29 0.76
CA LEU A 132 -7.15 38.96 -0.05
C LEU A 132 -8.38 38.69 0.82
N VAL A 133 -8.24 37.98 1.94
CA VAL A 133 -9.32 37.71 2.90
C VAL A 133 -9.81 39.03 3.52
N ASP A 134 -8.88 39.90 3.92
CA ASP A 134 -9.19 41.23 4.46
C ASP A 134 -9.80 42.17 3.40
N PHE A 135 -9.39 42.02 2.14
CA PHE A 135 -9.97 42.77 1.01
C PHE A 135 -11.37 42.27 0.61
N ALA A 136 -11.59 40.96 0.65
CA ALA A 136 -12.81 40.29 0.18
C ALA A 136 -13.90 40.23 1.25
N GLY A 137 -13.55 40.01 2.53
CA GLY A 137 -14.49 39.87 3.64
C GLY A 137 -15.49 41.03 3.75
N PRO A 138 -15.03 42.28 3.88
CA PRO A 138 -15.91 43.45 3.98
C PRO A 138 -16.78 43.67 2.72
N ARG A 139 -16.31 43.24 1.54
CA ARG A 139 -17.01 43.44 0.26
C ARG A 139 -18.05 42.36 -0.04
N LEU A 140 -17.83 41.13 0.39
CA LEU A 140 -18.73 40.01 0.14
C LEU A 140 -19.75 39.80 1.27
N LEU A 141 -19.35 40.01 2.52
CA LEU A 141 -20.15 39.65 3.70
C LEU A 141 -20.55 40.87 4.56
N GLY A 142 -20.10 42.07 4.20
CA GLY A 142 -20.45 43.32 4.90
C GLY A 142 -19.83 43.48 6.30
N HIS A 143 -19.01 42.53 6.74
CA HIS A 143 -18.27 42.56 7.99
C HIS A 143 -16.86 41.99 7.78
N PRO A 144 -15.85 42.42 8.55
CA PRO A 144 -14.52 41.80 8.51
C PRO A 144 -14.62 40.34 8.96
N LEU A 145 -13.98 39.45 8.20
CA LEU A 145 -13.92 38.03 8.52
C LEU A 145 -13.09 37.81 9.80
N PRO A 146 -13.39 36.78 10.61
CA PRO A 146 -12.58 36.44 11.77
C PRO A 146 -11.11 36.22 11.39
N ALA A 147 -10.16 36.63 12.23
CA ALA A 147 -8.72 36.49 11.98
C ALA A 147 -8.30 35.04 11.68
N ALA A 148 -9.01 34.06 12.26
CA ALA A 148 -8.80 32.63 12.01
C ALA A 148 -9.13 32.17 10.58
N THR A 149 -9.80 32.98 9.76
CA THR A 149 -10.20 32.59 8.40
C THR A 149 -8.99 32.36 7.50
N THR A 150 -7.97 33.20 7.63
CA THR A 150 -6.70 33.06 6.87
C THR A 150 -5.99 31.76 7.23
N ASP A 151 -5.93 31.42 8.52
CA ASP A 151 -5.34 30.17 9.01
C ASP A 151 -6.08 28.94 8.46
N VAL A 152 -7.41 28.94 8.51
CA VAL A 152 -8.23 27.83 8.02
C VAL A 152 -8.07 27.63 6.52
N VAL A 153 -8.08 28.71 5.73
CA VAL A 153 -7.87 28.64 4.28
C VAL A 153 -6.46 28.17 3.95
N TRP A 154 -5.45 28.62 4.71
CA TRP A 154 -4.07 28.17 4.54
C TRP A 154 -3.88 26.68 4.84
N ILE A 155 -4.50 26.18 5.91
CA ILE A 155 -4.52 24.75 6.23
C ILE A 155 -5.20 23.96 5.11
N ALA A 156 -6.34 24.44 4.59
CA ALA A 156 -7.03 23.79 3.48
C ALA A 156 -6.16 23.70 2.22
N ILE A 157 -5.44 24.76 1.87
CA ILE A 157 -4.49 24.77 0.73
C ILE A 157 -3.38 23.73 0.96
N LYS A 158 -2.78 23.67 2.15
CA LYS A 158 -1.75 22.67 2.49
C LYS A 158 -2.27 21.24 2.38
N VAL A 159 -3.47 20.98 2.89
CA VAL A 159 -4.12 19.66 2.78
C VAL A 159 -4.36 19.28 1.32
N LEU A 160 -4.82 20.21 0.48
CA LEU A 160 -5.00 19.97 -0.95
C LEU A 160 -3.68 19.66 -1.66
N ILE A 161 -2.59 20.34 -1.31
CA ILE A 161 -1.25 20.05 -1.84
C ILE A 161 -0.82 18.63 -1.45
N VAL A 162 -0.95 18.26 -0.17
CA VAL A 162 -0.61 16.91 0.33
C VAL A 162 -1.44 15.84 -0.38
N LEU A 163 -2.75 16.06 -0.52
CA LEU A 163 -3.63 15.17 -1.27
C LEU A 163 -3.16 15.02 -2.73
N HIS A 164 -2.75 16.11 -3.37
CA HIS A 164 -2.22 16.08 -4.73
C HIS A 164 -0.93 15.26 -4.82
N VAL A 165 -0.03 15.38 -3.85
CA VAL A 165 1.20 14.58 -3.78
C VAL A 165 0.86 13.09 -3.66
N ILE A 166 -0.09 12.71 -2.81
CA ILE A 166 -0.53 11.31 -2.65
C ILE A 166 -1.14 10.78 -3.96
N LEU A 167 -1.98 11.57 -4.64
CA LEU A 167 -2.58 11.21 -5.94
C LEU A 167 -1.51 11.01 -7.02
N LEU A 168 -0.58 11.95 -7.16
CA LEU A 168 0.53 11.85 -8.10
C LEU A 168 1.41 10.64 -7.80
N ASN A 169 1.68 10.39 -6.51
CA ASN A 169 2.39 9.20 -6.06
C ASN A 169 1.67 7.92 -6.46
N GLY A 170 0.34 7.83 -6.27
CA GLY A 170 -0.43 6.65 -6.69
C GLY A 170 -0.30 6.39 -8.19
N LEU A 171 -0.51 7.42 -9.02
CA LEU A 171 -0.38 7.32 -10.48
C LEU A 171 1.03 6.90 -10.92
N TRP A 172 2.04 7.47 -10.27
CA TRP A 172 3.44 7.20 -10.59
C TRP A 172 3.88 5.81 -10.15
N SER A 173 3.58 5.46 -8.90
CA SER A 173 4.04 4.23 -8.25
C SER A 173 3.49 2.99 -8.91
N ILE A 174 2.22 3.01 -9.32
CA ILE A 174 1.60 1.91 -10.05
C ILE A 174 2.31 1.70 -11.40
N TRP A 175 2.60 2.79 -12.12
CA TRP A 175 3.32 2.70 -13.40
C TRP A 175 4.74 2.17 -13.18
N TRP A 176 5.41 2.68 -12.16
CA TRP A 176 6.77 2.32 -11.82
C TRP A 176 6.90 0.86 -11.39
N GLU A 177 5.98 0.38 -10.56
CA GLU A 177 5.90 -1.02 -10.14
C GLU A 177 5.65 -1.96 -11.34
N ARG A 178 4.74 -1.61 -12.26
CA ARG A 178 4.51 -2.38 -13.49
C ARG A 178 5.75 -2.44 -14.38
N LYS A 179 6.60 -1.40 -14.37
CA LYS A 179 7.86 -1.41 -15.09
C LYS A 179 8.91 -2.26 -14.38
N ILE A 180 9.13 -2.06 -13.07
CA ILE A 180 10.14 -2.82 -12.30
C ILE A 180 9.84 -4.32 -12.37
N SER A 181 8.60 -4.72 -12.12
CA SER A 181 8.17 -6.12 -12.18
C SER A 181 8.43 -6.75 -13.54
N ALA A 182 8.13 -6.03 -14.62
CA ALA A 182 8.38 -6.50 -15.98
C ALA A 182 9.88 -6.70 -16.23
N HIS A 183 10.74 -5.79 -15.76
CA HIS A 183 12.20 -5.93 -15.91
C HIS A 183 12.74 -7.13 -15.12
N ILE A 184 12.28 -7.34 -13.88
CA ILE A 184 12.68 -8.51 -13.07
C ILE A 184 12.27 -9.82 -13.77
N GLN A 185 11.09 -9.83 -14.39
CA GLN A 185 10.55 -10.99 -15.10
C GLN A 185 11.05 -11.13 -16.55
N SER A 186 11.99 -10.29 -16.99
CA SER A 186 12.46 -10.25 -18.38
C SER A 186 11.33 -10.12 -19.41
N ARG A 187 10.32 -9.29 -19.12
CA ARG A 187 9.25 -8.93 -20.06
C ARG A 187 9.12 -7.41 -20.17
N VAL A 188 8.36 -6.95 -21.17
CA VAL A 188 8.15 -5.51 -21.40
C VAL A 188 6.89 -5.05 -20.65
N GLY A 189 7.03 -4.05 -19.78
CA GLY A 189 5.89 -3.40 -19.10
C GLY A 189 5.11 -2.45 -20.03
N PRO A 190 4.03 -1.80 -19.59
CA PRO A 190 3.12 -1.03 -20.46
C PRO A 190 3.82 -0.04 -21.41
N THR A 191 3.56 -0.09 -22.72
CA THR A 191 4.23 0.77 -23.72
C THR A 191 3.27 1.60 -24.58
N TYR A 192 2.03 1.12 -24.77
CA TYR A 192 1.15 1.64 -25.81
C TYR A 192 0.27 2.82 -25.39
N ALA A 193 -0.09 2.93 -24.11
CA ALA A 193 -0.92 4.03 -23.63
C ALA A 193 -0.15 5.36 -23.61
N GLY A 194 -0.51 6.26 -24.52
CA GLY A 194 0.12 7.55 -24.79
C GLY A 194 -0.54 8.24 -25.99
N SER A 195 -0.08 9.43 -26.40
CA SER A 195 -0.77 10.19 -27.45
C SER A 195 -0.58 9.58 -28.85
N PRO A 196 -1.63 9.58 -29.71
CA PRO A 196 -1.60 9.00 -31.07
C PRO A 196 -0.51 9.57 -32.00
N LYS A 197 0.05 10.74 -31.68
CA LYS A 197 1.06 11.46 -32.48
C LYS A 197 2.52 11.09 -32.13
N GLY A 198 2.77 9.95 -31.51
CA GLY A 198 4.13 9.48 -31.18
C GLY A 198 4.60 9.84 -29.77
N TRP A 199 3.71 10.30 -28.89
CA TRP A 199 3.96 10.47 -27.46
C TRP A 199 3.66 9.18 -26.68
N ASN A 200 4.04 8.03 -27.24
CA ASN A 200 3.96 6.71 -26.60
C ASN A 200 5.15 6.48 -25.66
N PHE A 201 5.45 7.48 -24.83
CA PHE A 201 6.58 7.43 -23.89
C PHE A 201 6.32 6.35 -22.82
N HIS A 202 6.76 5.12 -23.06
CA HIS A 202 6.83 4.05 -22.06
C HIS A 202 5.54 3.81 -21.24
N GLY A 203 4.35 4.12 -21.80
CA GLY A 203 3.07 3.85 -21.17
C GLY A 203 2.71 4.69 -19.93
N TRP A 204 3.33 5.87 -19.70
CA TRP A 204 3.06 6.69 -18.51
C TRP A 204 1.58 7.08 -18.37
N ALA A 205 0.89 7.30 -19.50
CA ALA A 205 -0.52 7.67 -19.50
C ALA A 205 -1.45 6.51 -19.08
N GLN A 206 -0.95 5.27 -18.98
CA GLN A 206 -1.76 4.11 -18.61
C GLN A 206 -2.43 4.29 -17.25
N THR A 207 -1.71 4.76 -16.24
CA THR A 207 -2.24 4.88 -14.88
C THR A 207 -3.26 6.00 -14.77
N ALA A 208 -3.09 7.09 -15.53
CA ALA A 208 -4.10 8.14 -15.66
C ALA A 208 -5.38 7.62 -16.32
N ILE A 209 -5.25 6.82 -17.39
CA ILE A 209 -6.40 6.19 -18.07
C ILE A 209 -7.08 5.17 -17.15
N ASP A 210 -6.32 4.38 -16.38
CA ASP A 210 -6.87 3.46 -15.39
C ASP A 210 -7.65 4.23 -14.30
N GLY A 211 -7.15 5.40 -13.86
CA GLY A 211 -7.85 6.28 -12.93
C GLY A 211 -9.19 6.80 -13.50
N ILE A 212 -9.18 7.29 -14.75
CA ILE A 212 -10.40 7.74 -15.45
C ILE A 212 -11.39 6.58 -15.61
N LYS A 213 -10.90 5.39 -15.97
CA LYS A 213 -11.73 4.18 -16.07
C LYS A 213 -12.40 3.87 -14.73
N LEU A 214 -11.68 3.94 -13.62
CA LEU A 214 -12.22 3.65 -12.28
C LEU A 214 -13.21 4.72 -11.82
N LEU A 215 -13.01 5.99 -12.21
CA LEU A 215 -13.97 7.09 -12.00
C LEU A 215 -15.28 6.88 -12.76
N LEU A 216 -15.21 6.42 -14.01
CA LEU A 216 -16.37 6.17 -14.87
C LEU A 216 -17.05 4.82 -14.58
N LYS A 217 -16.39 3.95 -13.80
CA LYS A 217 -16.90 2.63 -13.49
C LYS A 217 -18.08 2.75 -12.51
N GLU A 218 -19.12 1.98 -12.77
CA GLU A 218 -20.29 1.87 -11.91
C GLU A 218 -19.90 1.48 -10.47
N ASP A 219 -20.37 2.27 -9.51
CA ASP A 219 -20.22 1.99 -8.08
C ASP A 219 -21.38 1.10 -7.62
N ILE A 220 -21.07 -0.18 -7.42
CA ILE A 220 -22.03 -1.20 -7.00
C ILE A 220 -21.88 -1.41 -5.49
N THR A 221 -22.99 -1.37 -4.76
CA THR A 221 -23.05 -1.74 -3.34
C THR A 221 -23.89 -3.01 -3.23
N PRO A 222 -23.37 -4.12 -2.66
CA PRO A 222 -24.13 -5.36 -2.54
C PRO A 222 -25.41 -5.20 -1.71
N ALA A 223 -26.47 -5.94 -2.04
CA ALA A 223 -27.73 -5.86 -1.30
C ALA A 223 -27.66 -6.37 0.15
N ALA A 224 -26.72 -7.28 0.42
CA ALA A 224 -26.46 -7.80 1.77
C ALA A 224 -25.45 -6.94 2.56
N ALA A 225 -24.87 -5.91 1.94
CA ALA A 225 -23.90 -5.03 2.56
C ALA A 225 -24.58 -3.97 3.43
N ASP A 226 -23.88 -3.55 4.49
CA ASP A 226 -24.29 -2.38 5.28
C ASP A 226 -23.90 -1.10 4.52
N ALA A 227 -24.85 -0.55 3.76
CA ALA A 227 -24.63 0.56 2.83
C ALA A 227 -23.90 1.79 3.42
N PRO A 228 -24.28 2.35 4.59
CA PRO A 228 -23.56 3.49 5.18
C PRO A 228 -22.13 3.14 5.57
N VAL A 229 -21.89 1.97 6.17
CA VAL A 229 -20.54 1.55 6.59
C VAL A 229 -19.68 1.23 5.36
N HIS A 230 -20.26 0.61 4.33
CA HIS A 230 -19.59 0.29 3.07
C HIS A 230 -19.10 1.55 2.38
N ALA A 231 -19.94 2.60 2.31
CA ALA A 231 -19.57 3.89 1.72
C ALA A 231 -18.54 4.66 2.55
N LEU A 232 -18.57 4.54 3.89
CA LEU A 232 -17.71 5.29 4.79
C LEU A 232 -16.31 4.67 4.97
N ALA A 233 -16.19 3.34 4.87
CA ALA A 233 -14.94 2.64 5.14
C ALA A 233 -13.73 3.13 4.31
N PRO A 234 -13.83 3.36 2.98
CA PRO A 234 -12.71 3.90 2.19
C PRO A 234 -12.24 5.28 2.69
N ALA A 235 -13.17 6.13 3.14
CA ALA A 235 -12.83 7.45 3.66
C ALA A 235 -12.08 7.36 5.01
N ILE A 236 -12.49 6.43 5.88
CA ILE A 236 -11.81 6.18 7.17
C ILE A 236 -10.39 5.63 6.97
N VAL A 237 -10.12 4.93 5.88
CA VAL A 237 -8.76 4.49 5.54
C VAL A 237 -7.92 5.66 5.00
N LEU A 238 -8.48 6.45 4.07
CA LEU A 238 -7.75 7.53 3.38
C LEU A 238 -7.46 8.76 4.27
N VAL A 239 -8.44 9.21 5.06
CA VAL A 239 -8.32 10.48 5.82
C VAL A 239 -7.14 10.43 6.80
N PRO A 240 -6.96 9.39 7.64
CA PRO A 240 -5.80 9.29 8.52
C PRO A 240 -4.47 9.23 7.76
N CYS A 241 -4.44 8.62 6.57
CA CYS A 241 -3.24 8.65 5.73
C CYS A 241 -2.87 10.07 5.34
N VAL A 242 -3.83 10.88 4.86
CA VAL A 242 -3.59 12.29 4.49
C VAL A 242 -3.14 13.10 5.70
N ILE A 243 -3.79 12.90 6.84
CA ILE A 243 -3.47 13.59 8.09
C ILE A 243 -2.05 13.24 8.55
N ALA A 244 -1.64 11.97 8.47
CA ALA A 244 -0.31 11.50 8.86
C ALA A 244 0.83 12.15 8.05
N PHE A 245 0.56 12.73 6.88
CA PHE A 245 1.56 13.49 6.11
C PHE A 245 1.85 14.89 6.68
N ALA A 246 1.06 15.40 7.63
CA ALA A 246 1.20 16.76 8.15
C ALA A 246 2.61 17.08 8.71
N PRO A 247 3.19 16.26 9.61
CA PRO A 247 4.54 16.49 10.13
C PRO A 247 5.67 15.95 9.25
N VAL A 248 5.37 15.33 8.10
CA VAL A 248 6.39 14.73 7.23
C VAL A 248 7.33 15.80 6.66
N LEU A 249 8.63 15.52 6.72
CA LEU A 249 9.65 16.37 6.14
C LEU A 249 9.83 16.06 4.66
N PHE A 250 9.65 17.08 3.81
CA PHE A 250 10.00 17.04 2.40
C PHE A 250 11.41 17.58 2.14
N GLY A 251 12.03 18.23 3.12
CA GLY A 251 13.38 18.79 3.08
C GLY A 251 13.64 19.66 4.31
N ARG A 252 14.79 20.35 4.38
CA ARG A 252 15.14 21.23 5.50
C ARG A 252 14.07 22.31 5.69
N GLU A 253 13.41 22.30 6.85
CA GLU A 253 12.32 23.21 7.23
C GLU A 253 11.08 23.16 6.30
N LEU A 254 10.94 22.07 5.52
CA LEU A 254 9.82 21.84 4.62
C LEU A 254 8.89 20.78 5.19
N ALA A 255 8.01 21.18 6.10
CA ALA A 255 6.90 20.37 6.59
C ALA A 255 5.58 21.14 6.44
N ALA A 256 4.46 20.42 6.29
CA ALA A 256 3.15 21.07 6.24
C ALA A 256 2.79 21.69 7.61
N ALA A 257 3.11 20.98 8.69
CA ALA A 257 3.03 21.45 10.07
C ALA A 257 4.21 20.93 10.90
N SER A 258 4.96 21.82 11.54
CA SER A 258 5.98 21.45 12.53
C SER A 258 5.28 21.12 13.85
N LEU A 259 5.41 19.88 14.32
CA LEU A 259 4.81 19.40 15.58
C LEU A 259 5.91 18.83 16.48
N ASP A 260 5.95 19.27 17.74
CA ASP A 260 6.90 18.77 18.74
C ASP A 260 6.74 17.25 18.97
N ILE A 261 5.53 16.74 18.79
CA ILE A 261 5.15 15.33 18.91
C ILE A 261 4.94 14.66 17.54
N GLY A 262 5.60 15.15 16.49
CA GLY A 262 5.39 14.73 15.10
C GLY A 262 5.48 13.21 14.90
N THR A 263 6.44 12.55 15.56
CA THR A 263 6.57 11.09 15.48
C THR A 263 5.32 10.38 16.04
N LEU A 264 4.91 10.68 17.28
CA LEU A 264 3.74 10.05 17.91
C LEU A 264 2.45 10.32 17.14
N TYR A 265 2.32 11.52 16.58
CA TYR A 265 1.19 11.91 15.75
C TYR A 265 1.01 10.96 14.55
N ILE A 266 2.09 10.65 13.83
CA ILE A 266 2.02 9.77 12.66
C ILE A 266 1.55 8.37 13.03
N PHE A 267 2.11 7.77 14.09
CA PHE A 267 1.70 6.44 14.54
C PHE A 267 0.25 6.43 15.02
N ALA A 268 -0.18 7.45 15.76
CA ALA A 268 -1.56 7.55 16.23
C ALA A 268 -2.57 7.55 15.08
N PHE A 269 -2.32 8.31 14.00
CA PHE A 269 -3.21 8.34 12.85
C PHE A 269 -3.06 7.11 11.94
N ALA A 270 -1.86 6.54 11.80
CA ALA A 270 -1.66 5.30 11.06
C ALA A 270 -2.50 4.16 11.65
N GLY A 271 -2.54 4.02 12.97
CA GLY A 271 -3.34 3.00 13.67
C GLY A 271 -4.86 3.11 13.44
N ILE A 272 -5.39 4.32 13.19
CA ILE A 272 -6.83 4.51 12.90
C ILE A 272 -7.25 3.83 11.59
N SER A 273 -6.34 3.73 10.61
CA SER A 273 -6.65 3.12 9.32
C SER A 273 -7.04 1.64 9.42
N VAL A 274 -6.57 0.94 10.46
CA VAL A 274 -6.94 -0.45 10.77
C VAL A 274 -8.45 -0.59 10.96
N ILE A 275 -9.08 0.38 11.62
CA ILE A 275 -10.52 0.39 11.84
C ILE A 275 -11.25 0.43 10.51
N GLY A 276 -10.77 1.25 9.56
CA GLY A 276 -11.35 1.34 8.22
C GLY A 276 -11.25 0.03 7.44
N VAL A 277 -10.15 -0.73 7.58
CA VAL A 277 -9.99 -2.05 6.96
C VAL A 277 -10.97 -3.09 7.55
N VAL A 278 -11.17 -3.10 8.87
CA VAL A 278 -12.16 -3.99 9.51
C VAL A 278 -13.57 -3.61 9.10
N MET A 279 -13.88 -2.31 9.09
CA MET A 279 -15.18 -1.80 8.64
C MET A 279 -15.46 -2.21 7.20
N ALA A 280 -14.46 -2.16 6.30
CA ALA A 280 -14.59 -2.59 4.92
C ALA A 280 -14.92 -4.08 4.81
N GLY A 281 -14.21 -4.93 5.57
CA GLY A 281 -14.45 -6.38 5.62
C GLY A 281 -15.83 -6.74 6.17
N TRP A 282 -16.29 -6.05 7.23
CA TRP A 282 -17.60 -6.26 7.84
C TRP A 282 -18.74 -5.77 6.96
N ALA A 283 -18.64 -4.54 6.46
CA ALA A 283 -19.70 -3.91 5.68
C ALA A 283 -19.98 -4.62 4.36
N SER A 284 -19.01 -5.36 3.83
CA SER A 284 -19.12 -6.16 2.61
C SER A 284 -20.23 -7.23 2.65
N GLY A 285 -20.71 -7.65 3.82
CA GLY A 285 -21.78 -8.66 3.92
C GLY A 285 -21.36 -10.07 3.48
N ASN A 286 -20.06 -10.31 3.27
CA ASN A 286 -19.47 -11.56 2.81
C ASN A 286 -18.50 -12.12 3.87
N LYS A 287 -18.67 -13.39 4.24
CA LYS A 287 -17.85 -14.07 5.27
C LYS A 287 -16.37 -14.12 4.88
N TYR A 288 -16.05 -14.28 3.60
CA TYR A 288 -14.66 -14.32 3.14
C TYR A 288 -13.98 -12.96 3.25
N SER A 289 -14.69 -11.88 2.89
CA SER A 289 -14.19 -10.51 3.02
C SER A 289 -13.99 -10.12 4.48
N LEU A 290 -14.89 -10.58 5.37
CA LEU A 290 -14.73 -10.39 6.82
C LEU A 290 -13.49 -11.11 7.36
N LEU A 291 -13.27 -12.37 6.97
CA LEU A 291 -12.06 -13.10 7.36
C LEU A 291 -10.78 -12.42 6.84
N GLY A 292 -10.80 -11.88 5.62
CA GLY A 292 -9.71 -11.08 5.06
C GLY A 292 -9.43 -9.81 5.87
N GLY A 293 -10.48 -9.05 6.20
CA GLY A 293 -10.36 -7.84 7.02
C GLY A 293 -9.83 -8.12 8.44
N LEU A 294 -10.28 -9.19 9.09
CA LEU A 294 -9.79 -9.59 10.42
C LEU A 294 -8.32 -10.02 10.39
N ARG A 295 -7.89 -10.77 9.36
CA ARG A 295 -6.48 -11.14 9.15
C ARG A 295 -5.61 -9.90 8.92
N ALA A 296 -6.10 -8.95 8.11
CA ALA A 296 -5.42 -7.67 7.87
C ALA A 296 -5.22 -6.88 9.15
N ALA A 297 -6.28 -6.75 9.95
CA ALA A 297 -6.21 -6.02 11.20
C ALA A 297 -5.23 -6.67 12.19
N ALA A 298 -5.29 -8.00 12.33
CA ALA A 298 -4.36 -8.73 13.20
C ALA A 298 -2.89 -8.52 12.78
N GLN A 299 -2.61 -8.55 11.48
CA GLN A 299 -1.28 -8.30 10.95
C GLN A 299 -0.83 -6.85 11.16
N ILE A 300 -1.62 -5.87 10.71
CA ILE A 300 -1.25 -4.45 10.76
C ILE A 300 -0.98 -4.02 12.21
N VAL A 301 -1.85 -4.40 13.15
CA VAL A 301 -1.67 -4.10 14.58
C VAL A 301 -0.44 -4.79 15.15
N SER A 302 -0.19 -6.05 14.79
CA SER A 302 0.95 -6.79 15.32
C SER A 302 2.28 -6.17 14.88
N TYR A 303 2.38 -5.74 13.63
CA TYR A 303 3.60 -5.15 13.08
C TYR A 303 3.77 -3.66 13.40
N GLU A 304 2.72 -2.98 13.82
CA GLU A 304 2.80 -1.62 14.34
C GLU A 304 3.65 -1.53 15.60
N LEU A 305 3.57 -2.53 16.49
CA LEU A 305 4.35 -2.60 17.72
C LEU A 305 5.87 -2.62 17.47
N PRO A 306 6.47 -3.58 16.73
CA PRO A 306 7.91 -3.59 16.48
C PRO A 306 8.35 -2.38 15.65
N ARG A 307 7.51 -1.85 14.75
CA ARG A 307 7.78 -0.59 14.04
C ARG A 307 7.94 0.57 15.02
N GLY A 308 7.00 0.73 15.96
CA GLY A 308 7.05 1.76 17.00
C GLY A 308 8.21 1.59 17.98
N PHE A 309 8.54 0.36 18.39
CA PHE A 309 9.67 0.13 19.30
C PHE A 309 11.03 0.30 18.60
N SER A 310 11.13 -0.01 17.31
CA SER A 310 12.38 0.13 16.56
C SER A 310 12.85 1.59 16.40
N ILE A 311 11.95 2.57 16.49
CA ILE A 311 12.32 4.01 16.45
C ILE A 311 12.76 4.55 17.80
N VAL A 312 12.43 3.91 18.92
CA VAL A 312 12.77 4.42 20.26
C VAL A 312 14.28 4.68 20.42
N PRO A 313 15.20 3.80 19.98
CA PRO A 313 16.64 4.10 19.98
C PRO A 313 17.00 5.38 19.21
N VAL A 314 16.36 5.60 18.05
CA VAL A 314 16.56 6.81 17.23
C VAL A 314 16.12 8.05 17.99
N LEU A 315 14.97 8.00 18.66
CA LEU A 315 14.45 9.08 19.48
C LEU A 315 15.37 9.38 20.67
N MET A 316 15.92 8.35 21.31
CA MET A 316 16.87 8.50 22.42
C MET A 316 18.18 9.17 21.98
N PHE A 317 18.67 8.87 20.77
CA PHE A 317 19.86 9.53 20.23
C PHE A 317 19.61 10.96 19.76
N ALA A 318 18.43 11.25 19.21
CA ALA A 318 18.05 12.58 18.76
C ALA A 318 17.64 13.52 19.92
N GLY A 319 17.09 12.97 21.01
CA GLY A 319 16.60 13.73 22.16
C GLY A 319 15.31 14.51 21.89
N SER A 320 14.57 14.19 20.82
CA SER A 320 13.32 14.87 20.44
C SER A 320 12.38 13.92 19.69
N LEU A 321 11.09 14.23 19.71
CA LEU A 321 10.04 13.56 18.94
C LEU A 321 9.69 14.30 17.63
N ASP A 322 10.22 15.52 17.46
CA ASP A 322 10.08 16.30 16.23
C ASP A 322 10.98 15.74 15.14
N LEU A 323 10.37 15.45 13.99
CA LEU A 323 11.05 14.94 12.80
C LEU A 323 12.14 15.92 12.31
N ALA A 324 11.91 17.24 12.39
CA ALA A 324 12.89 18.24 11.96
C ALA A 324 14.17 18.17 12.80
N VAL A 325 14.02 18.05 14.12
CA VAL A 325 15.14 17.90 15.05
C VAL A 325 15.86 16.57 14.82
N ILE A 326 15.13 15.49 14.59
CA ILE A 326 15.70 14.16 14.30
C ILE A 326 16.54 14.20 13.02
N ALA A 327 16.01 14.77 11.93
CA ALA A 327 16.74 14.89 10.66
C ALA A 327 17.99 15.78 10.82
N LYS A 328 17.88 16.87 11.58
CA LYS A 328 19.00 17.77 11.87
C LYS A 328 20.08 17.11 12.72
N ALA A 329 19.71 16.24 13.67
CA ALA A 329 20.65 15.50 14.51
C ALA A 329 21.56 14.54 13.70
N GLN A 330 21.13 14.20 12.48
CA GLN A 330 21.87 13.35 11.55
C GLN A 330 22.72 14.14 10.55
N GLU A 331 22.70 15.47 10.59
CA GLU A 331 23.57 16.31 9.76
C GLU A 331 25.05 16.13 10.19
N GLY A 332 25.94 16.05 9.19
CA GLY A 332 27.38 15.95 9.39
C GLY A 332 27.99 14.61 8.98
N TYR A 333 29.31 14.50 9.17
CA TYR A 333 30.11 13.39 8.69
C TYR A 333 31.06 12.87 9.77
N TRP A 334 31.12 11.56 9.95
CA TRP A 334 32.22 10.87 10.61
C TRP A 334 33.43 10.82 9.70
N TRP A 335 34.59 11.21 10.25
CA TRP A 335 35.88 11.30 9.55
C TRP A 335 35.83 12.11 8.24
N GLY A 336 34.85 13.01 8.09
CA GLY A 336 34.67 13.82 6.86
C GLY A 336 34.11 13.07 5.65
N VAL A 337 33.90 11.74 5.73
CA VAL A 337 33.52 10.89 4.60
C VAL A 337 32.21 10.14 4.83
N VAL A 338 32.01 9.54 6.00
CA VAL A 338 30.83 8.72 6.28
C VAL A 338 29.74 9.59 6.89
N PRO A 339 28.52 9.66 6.35
CA PRO A 339 27.45 10.45 6.96
C PRO A 339 27.11 9.99 8.38
N ARG A 340 26.74 10.91 9.27
CA ARG A 340 26.32 10.61 10.65
C ARG A 340 24.90 10.03 10.76
N TRP A 341 24.46 9.33 9.73
CA TRP A 341 23.14 8.75 9.62
C TRP A 341 22.95 7.64 10.66
N PHE A 342 21.73 7.50 11.18
CA PHE A 342 21.49 6.50 12.21
C PHE A 342 21.67 5.06 11.71
N VAL A 343 21.54 4.79 10.40
CA VAL A 343 21.89 3.46 9.85
C VAL A 343 23.33 3.06 10.13
N PHE A 344 24.28 4.00 10.13
CA PHE A 344 25.69 3.68 10.30
C PHE A 344 26.10 3.51 11.76
N TYR A 345 25.20 3.76 12.72
CA TYR A 345 25.48 3.43 14.12
C TYR A 345 25.57 1.91 14.28
N PRO A 346 26.73 1.40 14.73
CA PRO A 346 26.99 -0.03 14.75
C PRO A 346 25.97 -0.72 15.67
N VAL A 347 25.44 -1.85 15.18
CA VAL A 347 24.45 -2.70 15.86
C VAL A 347 23.10 -2.02 16.08
N VAL A 348 23.03 -0.94 16.88
CA VAL A 348 21.76 -0.34 17.32
C VAL A 348 20.98 0.26 16.15
N GLY A 349 21.67 1.02 15.31
CA GLY A 349 21.08 1.71 14.17
C GLY A 349 20.67 0.77 13.05
N GLN A 350 21.53 -0.20 12.74
CA GLN A 350 21.28 -1.20 11.69
C GLN A 350 20.12 -2.14 12.05
N LEU A 351 20.07 -2.58 13.31
CA LEU A 351 18.98 -3.44 13.80
C LEU A 351 17.65 -2.68 13.81
N ALA A 352 17.65 -1.42 14.30
CA ALA A 352 16.47 -0.55 14.27
C ALA A 352 15.97 -0.35 12.83
N PHE A 353 16.87 -0.05 11.89
CA PHE A 353 16.54 0.12 10.48
C PHE A 353 15.93 -1.14 9.87
N ALA A 354 16.53 -2.30 10.10
CA ALA A 354 16.04 -3.56 9.56
C ALA A 354 14.66 -3.92 10.12
N ILE A 355 14.45 -3.80 11.43
CA ILE A 355 13.14 -4.05 12.06
C ILE A 355 12.10 -3.07 11.52
N PHE A 356 12.42 -1.78 11.43
CA PHE A 356 11.50 -0.76 10.90
C PHE A 356 11.13 -1.05 9.45
N LEU A 357 12.12 -1.33 8.59
CA LEU A 357 11.90 -1.63 7.17
C LEU A 357 10.99 -2.85 7.01
N ILE A 358 11.30 -3.96 7.68
CA ILE A 358 10.51 -5.19 7.63
C ILE A 358 9.08 -4.93 8.12
N ALA A 359 8.92 -4.21 9.23
CA ALA A 359 7.62 -3.90 9.79
C ALA A 359 6.80 -2.96 8.89
N SER A 360 7.42 -1.97 8.25
CA SER A 360 6.76 -1.12 7.25
C SER A 360 6.34 -1.89 6.00
N ILE A 361 7.09 -2.90 5.56
CA ILE A 361 6.67 -3.77 4.44
C ILE A 361 5.43 -4.58 4.84
N ALA A 362 5.40 -5.09 6.07
CA ALA A 362 4.26 -5.84 6.59
C ALA A 362 2.99 -4.98 6.76
N GLU A 363 3.14 -3.74 7.19
CA GLU A 363 2.01 -2.81 7.34
C GLU A 363 1.40 -2.37 6.01
N THR A 364 2.23 -2.23 4.97
CA THR A 364 1.78 -1.83 3.63
C THR A 364 1.22 -2.99 2.80
N ASN A 365 1.00 -4.16 3.42
CA ASN A 365 0.44 -5.37 2.80
C ASN A 365 1.16 -5.78 1.51
N ARG A 366 2.47 -5.54 1.40
CA ARG A 366 3.25 -5.93 0.22
C ARG A 366 3.87 -7.31 0.41
N VAL A 367 3.96 -8.08 -0.69
CA VAL A 367 4.68 -9.36 -0.72
C VAL A 367 6.07 -9.14 -0.12
N PRO A 368 6.52 -9.96 0.84
CA PRO A 368 6.01 -11.28 1.20
C PRO A 368 4.88 -11.33 2.26
N PHE A 369 4.41 -10.17 2.72
CA PHE A 369 3.41 -9.99 3.80
C PHE A 369 2.01 -9.59 3.27
N ASP A 370 1.61 -10.02 2.06
CA ASP A 370 0.32 -9.67 1.43
C ASP A 370 -0.82 -10.64 1.78
N ILE A 371 -0.90 -11.06 3.04
CA ILE A 371 -1.92 -11.98 3.55
C ILE A 371 -3.36 -11.46 3.38
N PRO A 372 -3.64 -10.16 3.59
CA PRO A 372 -4.99 -9.62 3.49
C PRO A 372 -5.60 -9.76 2.10
N GLU A 373 -4.79 -9.56 1.07
CA GLU A 373 -5.22 -9.54 -0.32
C GLU A 373 -5.14 -10.92 -0.98
N ALA A 374 -4.53 -11.91 -0.31
CA ALA A 374 -4.09 -13.18 -0.87
C ALA A 374 -5.13 -13.83 -1.81
N GLU A 375 -4.97 -13.58 -3.10
CA GLU A 375 -5.92 -13.99 -4.16
C GLU A 375 -6.13 -15.51 -4.19
N SER A 376 -5.10 -16.27 -3.81
CA SER A 376 -5.11 -17.73 -3.76
C SER A 376 -5.91 -18.31 -2.59
N GLU A 377 -6.15 -17.53 -1.52
CA GLU A 377 -6.84 -17.99 -0.31
C GLU A 377 -8.18 -17.31 -0.09
N LEU A 378 -8.24 -15.99 -0.32
CA LEU A 378 -9.38 -15.14 0.03
C LEU A 378 -9.89 -14.29 -1.14
N VAL A 379 -9.52 -14.62 -2.38
CA VAL A 379 -9.90 -13.96 -3.65
C VAL A 379 -9.40 -12.51 -3.79
N GLY A 380 -9.61 -11.66 -2.78
CA GLY A 380 -9.15 -10.28 -2.70
C GLY A 380 -9.38 -9.64 -1.32
N GLY A 381 -9.70 -10.43 -0.29
CA GLY A 381 -9.83 -9.95 1.08
C GLY A 381 -10.97 -8.95 1.27
N PHE A 382 -10.68 -7.84 1.94
CA PHE A 382 -11.66 -6.78 2.21
C PHE A 382 -12.00 -5.93 0.96
N HIS A 383 -11.27 -6.09 -0.15
CA HIS A 383 -11.52 -5.36 -1.40
C HIS A 383 -12.59 -5.99 -2.29
N THR A 384 -12.95 -7.26 -2.07
CA THR A 384 -13.71 -8.06 -3.04
C THR A 384 -15.08 -7.48 -3.40
N GLU A 385 -15.77 -6.83 -2.46
CA GLU A 385 -17.11 -6.28 -2.65
C GLU A 385 -17.11 -4.77 -2.98
N TYR A 386 -15.95 -4.21 -3.33
CA TYR A 386 -15.81 -2.80 -3.70
C TYR A 386 -15.59 -2.66 -5.21
N SER A 387 -16.29 -1.70 -5.83
CA SER A 387 -16.17 -1.37 -7.26
C SER A 387 -15.65 0.04 -7.48
N GLY A 388 -15.10 0.27 -8.68
CA GLY A 388 -14.77 1.59 -9.22
C GLY A 388 -13.95 2.46 -8.27
N MET A 389 -14.54 3.58 -7.85
CA MET A 389 -13.87 4.59 -7.03
C MET A 389 -13.56 4.10 -5.62
N LYS A 390 -14.50 3.46 -4.93
CA LYS A 390 -14.29 3.01 -3.53
C LYS A 390 -13.14 2.01 -3.44
N TRP A 391 -13.05 1.09 -4.40
CA TRP A 391 -11.92 0.16 -4.52
C TRP A 391 -10.60 0.90 -4.75
N SER A 392 -10.61 1.89 -5.64
CA SER A 392 -9.40 2.65 -5.97
C SER A 392 -8.84 3.46 -4.79
N ILE A 393 -9.70 3.91 -3.88
CA ILE A 393 -9.31 4.67 -2.68
C ILE A 393 -8.47 3.81 -1.73
N PHE A 394 -8.81 2.52 -1.57
CA PHE A 394 -7.99 1.63 -0.75
C PHE A 394 -6.59 1.46 -1.33
N PHE A 395 -6.47 1.15 -2.63
CA PHE A 395 -5.17 1.05 -3.30
C PHE A 395 -4.38 2.36 -3.23
N LEU A 396 -5.04 3.49 -3.50
CA LEU A 396 -4.41 4.80 -3.36
C LEU A 396 -3.83 5.01 -1.96
N THR A 397 -4.58 4.60 -0.93
CA THR A 397 -4.14 4.73 0.46
C THR A 397 -2.98 3.80 0.79
N GLU A 398 -3.00 2.55 0.32
CA GLU A 398 -1.86 1.64 0.50
C GLU A 398 -0.58 2.21 -0.11
N TYR A 399 -0.65 2.72 -1.35
CA TYR A 399 0.50 3.41 -1.96
C TYR A 399 0.88 4.70 -1.23
N GLY A 400 -0.10 5.39 -0.62
CA GLY A 400 0.14 6.51 0.28
C GLY A 400 0.96 6.10 1.50
N TYR A 401 0.63 4.98 2.14
CA TYR A 401 1.41 4.44 3.26
C TYR A 401 2.80 3.93 2.85
N VAL A 402 2.97 3.38 1.64
CA VAL A 402 4.30 3.05 1.11
C VAL A 402 5.16 4.32 0.97
N LEU A 403 4.57 5.41 0.47
CA LEU A 403 5.27 6.70 0.39
C LEU A 403 5.59 7.24 1.78
N LEU A 404 4.63 7.20 2.71
CA LEU A 404 4.83 7.65 4.10
C LEU A 404 5.97 6.87 4.75
N GLY A 405 5.93 5.53 4.71
CA GLY A 405 6.97 4.66 5.23
C GLY A 405 8.34 4.96 4.60
N SER A 406 8.38 5.28 3.31
CA SER A 406 9.62 5.66 2.61
C SER A 406 10.20 7.00 3.10
N PHE A 407 9.36 8.01 3.34
CA PHE A 407 9.79 9.28 3.95
C PHE A 407 10.23 9.10 5.41
N LEU A 408 9.55 8.25 6.17
CA LEU A 408 9.93 7.94 7.55
C LEU A 408 11.27 7.21 7.62
N LEU A 409 11.50 6.21 6.76
CA LEU A 409 12.80 5.54 6.65
C LEU A 409 13.91 6.54 6.28
N ALA A 410 13.65 7.42 5.33
CA ALA A 410 14.60 8.46 4.94
C ALA A 410 14.90 9.43 6.11
N THR A 411 13.87 9.84 6.84
CA THR A 411 13.96 10.81 7.95
C THR A 411 14.58 10.23 9.20
N PHE A 412 14.15 9.04 9.63
CA PHE A 412 14.65 8.42 10.86
C PHE A 412 16.05 7.84 10.67
N PHE A 413 16.39 7.30 9.50
CA PHE A 413 17.58 6.49 9.38
C PHE A 413 18.61 7.04 8.40
N LEU A 414 18.17 7.63 7.28
CA LEU A 414 19.06 8.06 6.19
C LEU A 414 19.39 9.55 6.20
N GLY A 415 19.24 10.25 7.32
CA GLY A 415 19.65 11.66 7.43
C GLY A 415 18.71 12.66 6.75
N GLY A 416 17.46 12.27 6.47
CA GLY A 416 16.45 13.13 5.85
C GLY A 416 16.97 13.87 4.62
N GLY A 417 16.95 15.21 4.67
CA GLY A 417 17.40 16.07 3.57
C GLY A 417 18.90 16.37 3.53
N ALA A 418 19.74 15.75 4.38
CA ALA A 418 21.19 15.97 4.40
C ALA A 418 21.87 15.29 3.20
N SER A 419 22.92 15.91 2.64
CA SER A 419 23.67 15.29 1.53
C SER A 419 24.46 14.07 2.02
N PRO A 420 24.57 12.99 1.22
CA PRO A 420 25.39 11.82 1.54
C PRO A 420 26.89 12.09 1.37
N PHE A 421 27.28 13.14 0.65
CA PHE A 421 28.66 13.43 0.33
C PHE A 421 29.03 14.87 0.69
N ASN A 422 30.19 15.02 1.34
CA ASN A 422 30.71 16.31 1.79
C ASN A 422 31.63 16.98 0.74
N PHE A 423 31.25 16.97 -0.54
CA PHE A 423 32.03 17.64 -1.58
C PHE A 423 31.13 18.36 -2.58
N ALA A 424 31.59 19.51 -3.07
CA ALA A 424 30.92 20.22 -4.15
C ALA A 424 31.01 19.37 -5.44
N PRO A 425 29.91 19.18 -6.19
CA PRO A 425 28.66 19.95 -6.21
C PRO A 425 27.52 19.37 -5.35
N PHE A 426 27.70 18.23 -4.66
CA PHE A 426 26.61 17.53 -3.96
C PHE A 426 26.03 18.30 -2.77
N THR A 427 26.81 19.19 -2.17
CA THR A 427 26.38 20.11 -1.11
C THR A 427 25.56 21.30 -1.63
N MET A 428 25.65 21.62 -2.93
CA MET A 428 24.86 22.68 -3.57
C MET A 428 23.48 22.21 -4.00
N ILE A 429 23.25 20.90 -4.01
CA ILE A 429 21.95 20.32 -4.35
C ILE A 429 20.95 20.64 -3.23
N PRO A 430 19.75 21.16 -3.55
CA PRO A 430 18.73 21.46 -2.55
C PRO A 430 18.37 20.26 -1.67
N SER A 431 18.18 20.51 -0.37
CA SER A 431 17.90 19.49 0.64
C SER A 431 16.69 18.61 0.32
N TRP A 432 15.65 19.19 -0.27
CA TRP A 432 14.44 18.46 -0.63
C TRP A 432 14.67 17.41 -1.73
N LEU A 433 15.63 17.64 -2.63
CA LEU A 433 15.95 16.68 -3.70
C LEU A 433 16.64 15.44 -3.12
N TRP A 434 17.47 15.63 -2.09
CA TRP A 434 18.04 14.51 -1.35
C TRP A 434 16.99 13.73 -0.58
N MET A 435 16.07 14.41 0.10
CA MET A 435 14.96 13.76 0.80
C MET A 435 14.13 12.93 -0.18
N LEU A 436 13.69 13.54 -1.28
CA LEU A 436 12.91 12.85 -2.30
C LEU A 436 13.68 11.69 -2.94
N GLY A 437 14.96 11.90 -3.26
CA GLY A 437 15.81 10.85 -3.82
C GLY A 437 15.95 9.64 -2.91
N LYS A 438 16.12 9.86 -1.59
CA LYS A 438 16.16 8.79 -0.59
C LYS A 438 14.80 8.13 -0.40
N ALA A 439 13.72 8.91 -0.35
CA ALA A 439 12.36 8.36 -0.28
C ALA A 439 12.05 7.50 -1.51
N MET A 440 12.44 7.92 -2.71
CA MET A 440 12.31 7.12 -3.93
C MET A 440 13.19 5.87 -3.89
N LEU A 441 14.42 5.94 -3.36
CA LEU A 441 15.26 4.75 -3.17
C LEU A 441 14.62 3.74 -2.20
N MET A 442 14.03 4.22 -1.10
CA MET A 442 13.31 3.36 -0.17
C MET A 442 12.07 2.77 -0.82
N MET A 443 11.31 3.57 -1.56
CA MET A 443 10.16 3.09 -2.32
C MET A 443 10.54 2.04 -3.36
N PHE A 444 11.65 2.23 -4.09
CA PHE A 444 12.22 1.21 -4.97
C PHE A 444 12.51 -0.08 -4.20
N THR A 445 13.02 0.02 -2.97
CA THR A 445 13.29 -1.14 -2.12
C THR A 445 12.01 -1.89 -1.77
N PHE A 446 10.91 -1.21 -1.41
CA PHE A 446 9.60 -1.84 -1.22
C PHE A 446 9.14 -2.60 -2.46
N LEU A 447 9.25 -1.98 -3.63
CA LEU A 447 8.84 -2.58 -4.90
C LEU A 447 9.75 -3.75 -5.29
N TRP A 448 11.05 -3.65 -5.04
CA TRP A 448 12.02 -4.69 -5.38
C TRP A 448 11.84 -5.93 -4.50
N VAL A 449 11.62 -5.75 -3.20
CA VAL A 449 11.36 -6.86 -2.26
C VAL A 449 10.11 -7.64 -2.67
N ARG A 450 9.06 -6.95 -3.14
CA ARG A 450 7.80 -7.56 -3.59
C ARG A 450 7.98 -8.64 -4.66
N TRP A 451 8.89 -8.41 -5.60
CA TRP A 451 9.09 -9.28 -6.76
C TRP A 451 10.28 -10.25 -6.61
N THR A 452 10.96 -10.23 -5.46
CA THR A 452 12.12 -11.11 -5.18
C THR A 452 11.83 -12.17 -4.12
N LEU A 453 11.03 -11.86 -3.10
CA LEU A 453 10.76 -12.78 -2.00
C LEU A 453 9.46 -13.57 -2.21
N PRO A 454 9.43 -14.86 -1.80
CA PRO A 454 8.20 -15.66 -1.80
C PRO A 454 7.27 -15.22 -0.67
N ARG A 455 5.96 -15.45 -0.88
CA ARG A 455 4.91 -15.15 0.12
C ARG A 455 5.04 -16.03 1.36
N PHE A 456 4.82 -15.44 2.54
CA PHE A 456 4.73 -16.17 3.81
C PHE A 456 3.30 -16.64 4.12
N ARG A 457 3.20 -17.75 4.86
CA ARG A 457 1.93 -18.16 5.49
C ARG A 457 1.65 -17.28 6.71
N VAL A 458 0.35 -17.08 7.02
CA VAL A 458 -0.13 -16.34 8.20
C VAL A 458 0.55 -16.74 9.49
N ASP A 459 0.61 -18.04 9.78
CA ASP A 459 1.17 -18.51 11.05
C ASP A 459 2.66 -18.16 11.18
N GLN A 460 3.43 -18.32 10.09
CA GLN A 460 4.86 -18.02 10.06
C GLN A 460 5.13 -16.53 10.21
N LEU A 461 4.28 -15.71 9.60
CA LEU A 461 4.37 -14.27 9.64
C LEU A 461 4.09 -13.74 11.06
N MET A 462 3.02 -14.23 11.70
CA MET A 462 2.72 -13.87 13.10
C MET A 462 3.81 -14.36 14.05
N ASP A 463 4.31 -15.59 13.86
CA ASP A 463 5.42 -16.12 14.65
C ASP A 463 6.69 -15.27 14.49
N PHE A 464 7.00 -14.83 13.28
CA PHE A 464 8.16 -13.97 13.02
C PHE A 464 8.03 -12.61 13.71
N CYS A 465 6.84 -12.01 13.72
CA CYS A 465 6.59 -10.77 14.45
C CYS A 465 6.80 -10.94 15.96
N TRP A 466 6.10 -11.91 16.57
CA TRP A 466 6.04 -12.07 18.02
C TRP A 466 7.29 -12.70 18.63
N LYS A 467 7.92 -13.66 17.94
CA LYS A 467 9.09 -14.39 18.46
C LYS A 467 10.42 -13.79 18.04
N PHE A 468 10.47 -13.02 16.94
CA PHE A 468 11.71 -12.44 16.43
C PHE A 468 11.72 -10.91 16.49
N LEU A 469 10.84 -10.23 15.76
CA LEU A 469 10.92 -8.76 15.65
C LEU A 469 10.69 -8.05 16.99
N LEU A 470 9.70 -8.48 17.76
CA LEU A 470 9.34 -7.83 19.01
C LEU A 470 10.44 -7.98 20.08
N PRO A 471 10.97 -9.18 20.40
CA PRO A 471 12.07 -9.32 21.36
C PRO A 471 13.33 -8.56 20.94
N TRP A 472 13.69 -8.58 19.65
CA TRP A 472 14.84 -7.83 19.14
C TRP A 472 14.65 -6.32 19.23
N SER A 473 13.43 -5.80 19.07
CA SER A 473 13.16 -4.37 19.28
C SER A 473 13.38 -3.95 20.73
N PHE A 474 12.95 -4.76 21.71
CA PHE A 474 13.20 -4.49 23.14
C PHE A 474 14.68 -4.60 23.49
N ALA A 475 15.36 -5.63 22.99
CA ALA A 475 16.80 -5.78 23.17
C ALA A 475 17.55 -4.55 22.61
N ASN A 476 17.11 -4.03 21.46
CA ASN A 476 17.71 -2.85 20.86
C ASN A 476 17.56 -1.59 21.72
N ILE A 477 16.37 -1.38 22.29
CA ILE A 477 16.09 -0.27 23.23
C ILE A 477 17.00 -0.38 24.45
N ALA A 478 17.11 -1.57 25.04
CA ALA A 478 17.97 -1.79 26.21
C ALA A 478 19.44 -1.50 25.91
N ILE A 479 19.95 -1.95 24.76
CA ILE A 479 21.34 -1.69 24.33
C ILE A 479 21.56 -0.18 24.10
N ALA A 480 20.62 0.50 23.42
CA ALA A 480 20.69 1.94 23.19
C ALA A 480 20.70 2.75 24.49
N GLY A 481 19.83 2.40 25.44
CA GLY A 481 19.76 3.02 26.75
C GLY A 481 21.02 2.80 27.58
N LEU A 482 21.56 1.58 27.56
CA LEU A 482 22.81 1.27 28.26
C LEU A 482 23.98 2.07 27.68
N TYR A 483 24.09 2.15 26.35
CA TYR A 483 25.12 2.93 25.69
C TYR A 483 25.06 4.42 26.05
N LEU A 484 23.86 5.01 26.06
CA LEU A 484 23.68 6.41 26.46
C LEU A 484 24.00 6.64 27.94
N ALA A 485 23.61 5.71 28.82
CA ALA A 485 23.91 5.78 30.25
C ALA A 485 25.43 5.75 30.53
N PHE A 486 26.20 4.96 29.77
CA PHE A 486 27.66 4.92 29.89
C PHE A 486 28.36 6.13 29.28
N ARG A 487 27.77 6.78 28.26
CA ARG A 487 28.34 7.98 27.62
C ARG A 487 28.04 9.28 28.38
N LEU A 488 27.00 9.29 29.20
CA LEU A 488 26.63 10.42 30.07
C LEU A 488 27.43 10.46 31.38
N LYS A 489 28.29 9.45 31.62
CA LYS A 489 29.38 9.49 32.61
C LYS A 489 30.67 9.84 31.88
#